data_AF-A0A1Q6RS49-F1
#
_entry.id   AF-A0A1Q6RS49-F1
#
_cell.length_a   1.000
_cell.length_b   1.000
_cell.length_c   1.000
_cell.angle_alpha   90.00
_cell.angle_beta   90.00
_cell.angle_gamma   90.00
#
_symmetry.space_group_name_H-M   'P 1'
#
loop_
_entity.id
_entity.type
_entity.pdbx_description
1 polymer ?
#
loop_
_entity_poly.entity_id
_entity_poly.type
_entity_poly.pdbx_seq_one_letter_code
_entity_poly.pdbx_strand_id
1 'polypeptide(L)'
;METVTLTTDDGEDIQFNIVTEIALGEDFYALMQPVKPLDGVAEDEALVFRIIENDDGDEYELVTDDETIDCVFASYDAMFDED
;
A
#
# COMPACT_ATOMS: atom_id res chain seq x y z
N MET A 1 -7.15 -9.64 -8.29
CA MET A 1 -6.14 -9.61 -7.22
C MET A 1 -4.80 -9.70 -7.88
N GLU A 2 -4.13 -8.56 -7.96
CA GLU A 2 -2.78 -8.43 -8.51
C GLU A 2 -1.78 -8.54 -7.37
N THR A 3 -0.63 -9.18 -7.61
CA THR A 3 0.41 -9.36 -6.60
C THR A 3 1.70 -8.73 -7.06
N VAL A 4 2.32 -7.93 -6.21
CA VAL A 4 3.62 -7.33 -6.45
C VAL A 4 4.65 -7.91 -5.49
N THR A 5 5.88 -8.07 -5.97
CA THR A 5 7.01 -8.45 -5.11
C THR A 5 7.87 -7.21 -4.91
N LEU A 6 8.00 -6.78 -3.66
CA LEU A 6 8.84 -5.67 -3.27
C LEU A 6 10.09 -6.23 -2.59
N THR A 7 11.26 -5.80 -3.07
CA THR A 7 12.54 -6.14 -2.44
C THR A 7 12.85 -5.04 -1.42
N THR A 8 13.00 -5.43 -0.16
CA THR A 8 13.39 -4.53 0.93
C THR A 8 14.87 -4.15 0.86
N ASP A 9 15.29 -3.14 1.63
CA ASP A 9 16.70 -2.72 1.71
C ASP A 9 17.65 -3.82 2.21
N ASP A 10 17.16 -4.78 3.00
CA ASP A 10 17.92 -5.96 3.44
C ASP A 10 18.12 -7.00 2.31
N GLY A 11 17.46 -6.80 1.17
CA GLY A 11 17.46 -7.73 0.03
C GLY A 11 16.43 -8.86 0.17
N GLU A 12 15.50 -8.77 1.13
CA GLU A 12 14.41 -9.72 1.25
C GLU A 12 13.25 -9.37 0.32
N ASP A 13 12.80 -10.36 -0.44
CA ASP A 13 11.63 -10.25 -1.33
C ASP A 13 10.35 -10.57 -0.56
N ILE A 14 9.47 -9.57 -0.44
CA ILE A 14 8.17 -9.70 0.20
C ILE A 14 7.08 -9.57 -0.86
N GLN A 15 6.13 -10.50 -0.85
CA GLN A 15 4.99 -10.47 -1.75
C GLN A 15 3.80 -9.79 -1.10
N PHE A 16 3.18 -8.88 -1.84
CA PHE A 16 1.99 -8.15 -1.43
C PHE A 16 0.87 -8.33 -2.45
N ASN A 17 -0.36 -8.38 -1.96
CA ASN A 17 -1.58 -8.28 -2.75
C ASN A 17 -2.01 -6.82 -2.81
N ILE A 18 -2.18 -6.27 -4.01
CA ILE A 18 -2.76 -4.95 -4.20
C ILE A 18 -4.27 -5.07 -3.98
N VAL A 19 -4.75 -4.41 -2.93
CA VAL A 19 -6.18 -4.33 -2.59
C VAL A 19 -6.83 -3.30 -3.50
N THR A 20 -6.28 -2.09 -3.51
CA THR A 20 -6.70 -0.99 -4.39
C THR A 20 -5.63 0.10 -4.43
N GLU A 21 -5.75 0.99 -5.41
CA GLU A 21 -4.98 2.22 -5.54
C GLU A 21 -5.91 3.42 -5.28
N ILE A 22 -5.39 4.44 -4.61
CA ILE A 22 -6.10 5.64 -4.18
C ILE A 22 -5.28 6.85 -4.58
N ALA A 23 -5.88 7.72 -5.38
CA ALA A 23 -5.30 9.01 -5.73
C ALA A 23 -5.69 10.05 -4.69
N LEU A 24 -4.71 10.66 -4.02
CA LEU A 24 -4.91 11.77 -3.09
C LEU A 24 -4.18 13.00 -3.61
N GLY A 25 -4.94 13.92 -4.22
CA GLY A 25 -4.39 15.13 -4.81
C GLY A 25 -3.55 14.82 -6.04
N GLU A 26 -2.24 15.08 -5.97
CA GLU A 26 -1.27 14.79 -7.04
C GLU A 26 -0.51 13.48 -6.80
N ASP A 27 -0.68 12.86 -5.63
CA ASP A 27 0.03 11.65 -5.22
C ASP A 27 -0.86 10.40 -5.33
N PHE A 28 -0.23 9.27 -5.59
CA PHE A 28 -0.88 7.96 -5.66
C PHE A 28 -0.44 7.08 -4.50
N TYR A 29 -1.39 6.33 -3.94
CA TYR A 29 -1.18 5.43 -2.82
C TYR A 29 -1.78 4.07 -3.13
N ALA A 30 -1.08 2.99 -2.81
CA ALA A 30 -1.59 1.62 -2.90
C ALA A 30 -1.84 1.07 -1.49
N LEU A 31 -3.04 0.52 -1.28
CA LEU A 31 -3.29 -0.37 -0.15
C LEU A 31 -2.84 -1.78 -0.53
N MET A 32 -1.89 -2.29 0.24
CA MET A 32 -1.25 -3.57 -0.03
C MET A 32 -1.27 -4.45 1.21
N GLN A 33 -1.77 -5.67 1.06
CA GLN A 33 -1.77 -6.67 2.14
C GLN A 33 -0.64 -7.67 1.91
N PRO A 34 0.17 -7.99 2.93
CA PRO A 34 1.23 -8.95 2.77
C PRO A 34 0.66 -10.35 2.56
N VAL A 35 1.17 -11.06 1.55
CA VAL A 35 0.71 -12.42 1.21
C VAL A 35 1.09 -13.42 2.32
N LYS A 36 2.20 -13.14 3.02
CA LYS A 36 2.68 -13.91 4.15
C LYS A 36 2.65 -13.03 5.40
N PRO A 37 2.40 -13.60 6.59
CA PRO A 37 2.46 -12.84 7.84
C PRO A 37 3.83 -12.19 8.01
N LEU A 38 3.82 -10.88 8.28
CA LEU A 38 4.99 -10.06 8.58
C LEU A 38 5.05 -9.81 10.08
N ASP A 39 6.25 -9.82 10.65
CA ASP A 39 6.41 -9.54 12.07
C ASP A 39 6.02 -8.08 12.35
N GLY A 40 5.08 -7.87 13.28
CA GLY A 40 4.56 -6.56 13.62
C GLY A 40 3.39 -6.06 12.76
N VAL A 41 2.91 -6.86 11.79
CA VAL A 41 1.74 -6.54 10.95
C VAL A 41 0.70 -7.66 11.10
N ALA A 42 -0.57 -7.32 11.34
CA ALA A 42 -1.61 -8.35 11.46
C ALA A 42 -1.96 -8.98 10.10
N GLU A 43 -2.45 -10.22 10.10
CA GLU A 43 -2.74 -10.98 8.86
C GLU A 43 -3.80 -10.30 7.96
N ASP A 44 -4.72 -9.55 8.55
CA ASP A 44 -5.76 -8.78 7.85
C ASP A 44 -5.41 -7.29 7.69
N GLU A 45 -4.23 -6.86 8.13
CA GLU A 45 -3.82 -5.46 8.08
C GLU A 45 -3.26 -5.10 6.71
N ALA A 46 -3.89 -4.12 6.07
CA ALA A 46 -3.37 -3.51 4.85
C ALA A 46 -2.37 -2.41 5.22
N LEU A 47 -1.26 -2.39 4.51
CA LEU A 47 -0.24 -1.36 4.60
C LEU A 47 -0.46 -0.35 3.47
N VAL A 48 -0.19 0.92 3.77
CA VAL A 48 -0.30 2.00 2.79
C VAL A 48 1.08 2.30 2.24
N PHE A 49 1.22 2.27 0.92
CA PHE A 49 2.44 2.66 0.23
C PHE A 49 2.15 3.82 -0.71
N ARG A 50 3.05 4.79 -0.76
CA ARG A 50 3.04 5.85 -1.78
C ARG A 50 3.73 5.31 -3.02
N ILE A 51 3.09 5.50 -4.17
CA ILE A 51 3.63 5.16 -5.48
C ILE A 51 4.40 6.37 -5.99
N ILE A 52 5.66 6.14 -6.36
CA ILE A 52 6.55 7.14 -6.93
C ILE A 52 6.95 6.66 -8.31
N GLU A 53 6.33 7.26 -9.32
CA GLU A 53 6.63 6.98 -10.72
C GLU A 53 8.04 7.49 -11.05
N ASN A 54 8.98 6.60 -11.37
CA ASN A 54 10.31 6.95 -11.86
C ASN A 54 10.53 6.41 -13.28
N ASP A 55 11.53 6.97 -13.99
CA ASP A 55 11.85 6.59 -15.38
C ASP A 55 12.28 5.12 -15.54
N ASP A 56 12.79 4.50 -14.46
CA ASP A 56 13.28 3.11 -14.42
C ASP A 56 12.24 2.11 -13.87
N GLY A 57 11.12 2.61 -13.34
CA GLY A 57 10.06 1.80 -12.71
C GLY A 57 9.41 2.51 -11.52
N ASP A 58 8.24 2.01 -11.11
CA ASP A 58 7.51 2.53 -9.96
C ASP A 58 8.17 2.11 -8.64
N GLU A 59 8.43 3.08 -7.77
CA GLU A 59 8.94 2.86 -6.42
C GLU A 59 7.80 2.94 -5.41
N TYR A 60 7.81 2.07 -4.41
CA TYR A 60 6.78 1.99 -3.38
C TYR A 60 7.37 2.34 -2.03
N GLU A 61 7.04 3.52 -1.50
CA GLU A 61 7.48 3.94 -0.17
C GLU A 61 6.41 3.62 0.88
N LEU A 62 6.77 2.86 1.91
CA LEU A 62 5.88 2.58 3.02
C LEU A 62 5.54 3.87 3.77
N VAL A 63 4.25 4.20 3.83
CA VAL A 63 3.77 5.35 4.58
C VAL A 63 3.66 4.95 6.05
N THR A 64 4.30 5.73 6.92
CA THR A 64 4.26 5.57 8.39
C THR A 64 3.59 6.75 9.09
N ASP A 65 3.14 7.73 8.32
CA ASP A 65 2.44 8.92 8.79
C ASP A 65 0.95 8.62 8.99
N ASP A 66 0.49 8.67 10.25
CA ASP A 66 -0.90 8.37 10.62
C ASP A 66 -1.92 9.26 9.90
N GLU A 67 -1.64 10.56 9.67
CA GLU A 67 -2.58 11.46 8.98
C GLU A 67 -2.80 11.02 7.53
N THR A 68 -1.72 10.65 6.85
CA THR A 68 -1.78 10.15 5.47
C THR A 68 -2.48 8.80 5.40
N ILE A 69 -2.15 7.89 6.31
CA ILE A 69 -2.78 6.57 6.42
C ILE A 69 -4.29 6.71 6.62
N ASP A 70 -4.71 7.52 7.58
CA ASP A 70 -6.13 7.78 7.87
C ASP A 70 -6.86 8.36 6.66
N CYS A 71 -6.23 9.28 5.92
CA CYS A 71 -6.82 9.86 4.70
C CYS A 71 -7.00 8.84 3.58
N VAL A 72 -6.03 7.94 3.38
CA VAL A 72 -6.10 6.84 2.41
C VAL A 72 -7.21 5.86 2.81
N PHE A 73 -7.27 5.44 4.07
CA PHE A 73 -8.33 4.55 4.56
C PHE A 73 -9.71 5.19 4.55
N ALA A 74 -9.84 6.48 4.84
CA ALA A 74 -11.11 7.19 4.72
C ALA A 74 -11.59 7.24 3.26
N SER A 75 -10.66 7.41 2.32
CA SER A 75 -10.98 7.34 0.89
C SER A 75 -11.37 5.94 0.45
N TYR A 76 -10.70 4.92 0.99
CA TYR A 76 -11.06 3.52 0.79
C TYR A 76 -12.48 3.25 1.30
N ASP A 77 -12.76 3.59 2.57
CA ASP A 77 -14.07 3.40 3.19
C ASP A 77 -15.18 4.10 2.39
N ALA A 78 -14.94 5.35 1.95
CA ALA A 78 -15.88 6.09 1.11
C ALA A 78 -16.19 5.43 -0.25
N MET A 79 -15.26 4.62 -0.80
CA MET A 79 -15.53 3.84 -2.03
C MET A 79 -16.41 2.61 -1.75
N PHE A 80 -16.42 2.11 -0.52
CA PHE A 80 -17.22 0.95 -0.10
C PHE A 80 -18.50 1.33 0.65
N ASP A 81 -18.63 2.58 1.11
CA ASP A 81 -19.82 3.14 1.77
C ASP A 81 -20.95 3.54 0.79
N GLU A 82 -20.81 3.25 -0.52
CA GLU A 82 -21.95 3.25 -1.45
C GLU A 82 -22.85 2.00 -1.23
N ASP A 83 -23.60 1.97 -0.12
CA ASP A 83 -24.80 1.12 0.07
C ASP A 83 -26.01 1.93 0.57
#